data_AF-A0A1B1T9W6-F1
#
_entry.id   AF-A0A1B1T9W6-F1
#
_cell.length_a   1.000
_cell.length_b   1.000
_cell.length_c   1.000
_cell.angle_alpha   90.00
_cell.angle_beta   90.00
_cell.angle_gamma   90.00
#
_symmetry.space_group_name_H-M   'P 1'
#
loop_
_entity.id
_entity.type
_entity.pdbx_description
1 polymer ?
#
loop_
_entity_poly.entity_id
_entity_poly.type
_entity_poly.pdbx_seq_one_letter_code
_entity_poly.pdbx_strand_id
1 'polypeptide(L)'
;MSIHTSETRKEVADCHSLTGMYPIEYLDSLDFFSDGNTVCAHCGWVTKKEMRILAKHEAHAVHCPTSNQKLACGGTLSYPAMIEAGVDIRLGTDGAASNNSLDMRSESKAASLVQRHDHWDARILDPIETWKLATKGSTDWITWNLDDIRMRPIGRDNRRILANTIYSGGDVLDVFVGGEAIRRNGKTLTIDESKACKDIEDAAIDYYSEI
;
A
#
# COMPACT_ATOMS: atom_id res chain seq x y z
N MET A 1 -8.78 -5.86 -13.66
CA MET A 1 -9.17 -6.99 -12.77
C MET A 1 -8.29 -6.96 -11.52
N SER A 2 -8.74 -7.43 -10.35
CA SER A 2 -7.92 -7.48 -9.12
C SER A 2 -8.06 -8.81 -8.39
N ILE A 3 -6.97 -9.30 -7.78
CA ILE A 3 -6.93 -10.55 -7.02
C ILE A 3 -5.91 -10.49 -5.88
N HIS A 4 -6.19 -11.14 -4.75
CA HIS A 4 -5.15 -11.46 -3.74
C HIS A 4 -4.35 -12.67 -4.24
N THR A 5 -3.04 -12.58 -4.27
CA THR A 5 -2.21 -13.69 -4.76
C THR A 5 -0.85 -13.74 -4.10
N SER A 6 -0.38 -14.96 -3.84
CA SER A 6 0.90 -15.23 -3.18
C SER A 6 1.03 -14.47 -1.86
N GLU A 7 -0.06 -14.38 -1.11
CA GLU A 7 -0.13 -13.64 0.15
C GLU A 7 0.46 -14.48 1.29
N THR A 8 0.12 -15.78 1.34
CA THR A 8 0.52 -16.65 2.45
C THR A 8 1.31 -17.87 1.96
N ARG A 9 2.20 -18.38 2.82
CA ARG A 9 2.93 -19.64 2.53
C ARG A 9 2.00 -20.82 2.27
N LYS A 10 0.86 -20.85 2.97
CA LYS A 10 -0.13 -21.92 2.83
C LYS A 10 -0.77 -21.90 1.46
N GLU A 11 -1.22 -20.74 1.00
CA GLU A 11 -1.75 -20.55 -0.36
C GLU A 11 -0.74 -21.04 -1.42
N VAL A 12 0.52 -20.60 -1.32
CA VAL A 12 1.57 -21.00 -2.27
C VAL A 12 1.80 -22.51 -2.25
N ALA A 13 1.88 -23.12 -1.07
CA ALA A 13 2.09 -24.56 -0.93
C ALA A 13 0.89 -25.38 -1.44
N ASP A 14 -0.33 -24.96 -1.12
CA ASP A 14 -1.56 -25.62 -1.55
C ASP A 14 -1.72 -25.53 -3.07
N CYS A 15 -1.49 -24.34 -3.65
CA CYS A 15 -1.54 -24.13 -5.11
C CYS A 15 -0.53 -25.03 -5.84
N HIS A 16 0.72 -25.06 -5.37
CA HIS A 16 1.76 -25.90 -5.97
C HIS A 16 1.45 -27.40 -5.81
N SER A 17 0.92 -27.83 -4.66
CA SER A 17 0.53 -29.22 -4.44
C SER A 17 -0.57 -29.68 -5.41
N LEU A 18 -1.55 -28.81 -5.68
CA LEU A 18 -2.71 -29.13 -6.52
C LEU A 18 -2.43 -29.02 -8.01
N THR A 19 -1.59 -28.08 -8.43
CA THR A 19 -1.43 -27.69 -9.84
C THR A 19 -0.03 -27.98 -10.40
N GLY A 20 0.96 -28.19 -9.53
CA GLY A 20 2.37 -28.25 -9.91
C GLY A 20 2.99 -26.88 -10.27
N MET A 21 2.26 -25.79 -10.06
CA MET A 21 2.66 -24.41 -10.38
C MET A 21 2.53 -23.50 -9.15
N TYR A 22 3.36 -22.47 -9.05
CA TYR A 22 3.16 -21.41 -8.06
C TYR A 22 2.03 -20.44 -8.50
N PRO A 23 1.40 -19.69 -7.58
CA PRO A 23 0.14 -19.00 -7.88
C PRO A 23 0.16 -18.11 -9.13
N ILE A 24 1.21 -17.31 -9.34
CA ILE A 24 1.28 -16.44 -10.52
C ILE A 24 1.54 -17.26 -11.78
N GLU A 25 2.33 -18.33 -11.71
CA GLU A 25 2.53 -19.24 -12.85
C GLU A 25 1.22 -19.94 -13.23
N TYR A 26 0.43 -20.34 -12.23
CA TYR A 26 -0.87 -20.95 -12.46
C TYR A 26 -1.85 -19.97 -13.10
N LEU A 27 -1.93 -18.74 -12.59
CA LEU A 27 -2.76 -17.69 -13.19
C LEU A 27 -2.35 -17.37 -14.63
N ASP A 28 -1.05 -17.34 -14.93
CA ASP A 28 -0.53 -17.17 -16.30
C ASP A 28 -0.98 -18.30 -17.23
N SER A 29 -0.96 -19.55 -16.74
CA SER A 29 -1.41 -20.72 -17.52
C SER A 29 -2.89 -20.70 -17.90
N LEU A 30 -3.68 -19.88 -17.20
CA LEU A 30 -5.11 -19.69 -17.43
C LEU A 30 -5.42 -18.43 -18.27
N ASP A 31 -4.40 -17.78 -18.83
CA ASP A 31 -4.51 -16.49 -19.52
C ASP A 31 -5.15 -15.38 -18.64
N PHE A 32 -5.03 -15.49 -17.31
CA PHE A 32 -5.66 -14.55 -16.36
C PHE A 32 -5.12 -13.12 -16.50
N PHE A 33 -3.89 -12.97 -17.01
CA PHE A 33 -3.24 -11.68 -17.22
C PHE A 33 -3.41 -11.12 -18.64
N SER A 34 -4.38 -11.63 -19.41
CA SER A 34 -4.61 -11.25 -20.82
C SER A 34 -4.99 -9.78 -21.02
N ASP A 35 -5.62 -9.14 -20.03
CA ASP A 35 -6.05 -7.73 -20.10
C ASP A 35 -4.93 -6.70 -19.83
N GLY A 36 -3.72 -7.15 -19.46
CA GLY A 36 -2.53 -6.30 -19.33
C GLY A 36 -2.53 -5.26 -18.21
N ASN A 37 -3.44 -5.33 -17.23
CA ASN A 37 -3.54 -4.37 -16.11
C ASN A 37 -4.10 -5.02 -14.84
N THR A 38 -3.77 -6.29 -14.61
CA THR A 38 -4.26 -7.02 -13.43
C THR A 38 -3.57 -6.51 -12.17
N VAL A 39 -4.36 -6.22 -11.14
CA VAL A 39 -3.89 -5.80 -9.82
C VAL A 39 -3.74 -7.02 -8.93
N CYS A 40 -2.51 -7.39 -8.62
CA CYS A 40 -2.15 -8.50 -7.75
C CYS A 40 -1.80 -7.96 -6.36
N ALA A 41 -2.71 -8.11 -5.41
CA ALA A 41 -2.50 -7.65 -4.05
C ALA A 41 -1.59 -8.59 -3.25
N HIS A 42 -0.81 -8.00 -2.34
CA HIS A 42 0.22 -8.61 -1.49
C HIS A 42 1.49 -9.01 -2.21
N CYS A 43 1.44 -10.07 -3.03
CA CYS A 43 2.63 -10.61 -3.72
C CYS A 43 3.82 -10.84 -2.77
N GLY A 44 3.56 -11.34 -1.56
CA GLY A 44 4.55 -11.52 -0.50
C GLY A 44 5.45 -12.76 -0.67
N TRP A 45 4.97 -13.75 -1.41
CA TRP A 45 5.66 -15.02 -1.65
C TRP A 45 5.76 -15.33 -3.14
N VAL A 46 6.59 -14.54 -3.84
CA VAL A 46 6.71 -14.59 -5.29
C VAL A 46 8.13 -14.97 -5.69
N THR A 47 8.27 -15.92 -6.60
CA THR A 47 9.57 -16.32 -7.15
C THR A 47 10.09 -15.35 -8.21
N LYS A 48 11.39 -15.36 -8.51
CA LYS A 48 11.95 -14.55 -9.60
C LYS A 48 11.32 -14.84 -10.97
N LYS A 49 10.83 -16.06 -11.19
CA LYS A 49 10.13 -16.42 -12.43
C LYS A 49 8.77 -15.73 -12.49
N GLU A 50 8.00 -15.80 -11.41
CA GLU A 50 6.70 -15.13 -11.30
C GLU A 50 6.82 -13.61 -11.40
N MET A 51 7.86 -12.99 -10.85
CA MET A 51 8.13 -11.56 -11.03
C MET A 51 8.26 -11.18 -12.51
N ARG A 52 8.96 -12.01 -13.31
CA ARG A 52 9.09 -11.77 -14.77
C ARG A 52 7.78 -11.96 -15.51
N ILE A 53 6.93 -12.87 -15.04
CA ILE A 53 5.57 -13.04 -15.58
C ILE A 53 4.76 -11.77 -15.32
N LEU A 54 4.73 -11.28 -14.07
CA LEU A 54 4.04 -10.03 -13.74
C LEU A 54 4.51 -8.86 -14.61
N ALA A 55 5.84 -8.70 -14.76
CA ALA A 55 6.41 -7.64 -15.59
C ALA A 55 6.05 -7.78 -17.08
N LYS A 56 6.14 -9.01 -17.64
CA LYS A 56 5.78 -9.30 -19.03
C LYS A 56 4.32 -8.94 -19.33
N HIS A 57 3.44 -9.15 -18.36
CA HIS A 57 2.00 -8.89 -18.50
C HIS A 57 1.58 -7.50 -18.01
N GLU A 58 2.54 -6.61 -17.69
CA GLU A 58 2.28 -5.26 -17.18
C GLU A 58 1.36 -5.24 -15.95
N ALA A 59 1.36 -6.34 -15.19
CA ALA A 59 0.55 -6.49 -13.98
C ALA A 59 1.10 -5.60 -12.86
N HIS A 60 0.19 -5.16 -11.98
CA HIS A 60 0.52 -4.31 -10.84
C HIS A 60 0.64 -5.16 -9.58
N ALA A 61 1.82 -5.18 -8.96
CA ALA A 61 2.00 -5.81 -7.64
C ALA A 61 1.75 -4.78 -6.54
N VAL A 62 0.74 -4.99 -5.69
CA VAL A 62 0.40 -4.06 -4.60
C VAL A 62 1.01 -4.54 -3.29
N HIS A 63 1.94 -3.77 -2.75
CA HIS A 63 2.51 -4.00 -1.43
C HIS A 63 1.54 -3.53 -0.34
N CYS A 64 1.16 -4.41 0.59
CA CYS A 64 0.27 -4.10 1.73
C CYS A 64 0.97 -4.38 3.08
N PRO A 65 2.09 -3.71 3.38
CA PRO A 65 3.01 -4.09 4.45
C PRO A 65 2.38 -4.18 5.84
N THR A 66 1.45 -3.29 6.19
CA THR A 66 0.83 -3.30 7.53
C THR A 66 -0.06 -4.53 7.68
N SER A 67 -0.88 -4.84 6.67
CA SER A 67 -1.74 -6.03 6.66
C SER A 67 -0.92 -7.32 6.71
N ASN A 68 0.09 -7.44 5.83
CA ASN A 68 0.93 -8.63 5.79
C ASN A 68 1.66 -8.90 7.12
N GLN A 69 2.09 -7.83 7.82
CA GLN A 69 2.68 -7.96 9.15
C GLN A 69 1.63 -8.28 10.22
N LYS A 70 0.47 -7.62 10.22
CA LYS A 70 -0.61 -7.85 11.21
C LYS A 70 -1.18 -9.26 11.14
N LEU A 71 -1.32 -9.82 9.94
CA LEU A 71 -1.80 -11.19 9.72
C LEU A 71 -0.70 -12.25 9.82
N ALA A 72 0.55 -11.84 10.12
CA ALA A 72 1.69 -12.73 10.19
C ALA A 72 1.85 -13.61 8.93
N CYS A 73 1.64 -13.04 7.74
CA CYS A 73 1.78 -13.72 6.44
C CYS A 73 3.18 -14.31 6.25
N GLY A 74 4.17 -13.80 7.00
CA GLY A 74 5.53 -14.31 7.11
C GLY A 74 6.45 -13.92 5.96
N GLY A 75 5.91 -13.28 4.92
CA GLY A 75 6.63 -12.79 3.75
C GLY A 75 6.26 -11.34 3.46
N THR A 76 7.16 -10.65 2.78
CA THR A 76 6.96 -9.29 2.26
C THR A 76 7.36 -9.29 0.79
N LEU A 77 6.67 -8.50 -0.03
CA LEU A 77 7.06 -8.26 -1.41
C LEU A 77 8.52 -7.80 -1.43
N SER A 78 9.42 -8.40 -2.21
CA SER A 78 10.81 -7.94 -2.29
C SER A 78 10.93 -6.78 -3.27
N TYR A 79 11.03 -5.54 -2.74
CA TYR A 79 11.05 -4.33 -3.57
C TYR A 79 12.23 -4.31 -4.56
N PRO A 80 13.49 -4.58 -4.15
CA PRO A 80 14.62 -4.56 -5.09
C PRO A 80 14.47 -5.59 -6.22
N ALA A 81 14.03 -6.81 -5.91
CA ALA A 81 13.88 -7.87 -6.90
C ALA A 81 12.73 -7.60 -7.89
N MET A 82 11.62 -7.04 -7.40
CA MET A 82 10.49 -6.63 -8.24
C MET A 82 10.87 -5.47 -9.18
N ILE A 83 11.61 -4.47 -8.68
CA ILE A 83 12.13 -3.38 -9.50
C ILE A 83 13.12 -3.90 -10.55
N GLU A 84 14.05 -4.79 -10.17
CA GLU A 84 15.00 -5.42 -11.09
C GLU A 84 14.28 -6.19 -12.21
N ALA A 85 13.18 -6.87 -11.88
CA ALA A 85 12.36 -7.59 -12.85
C ALA A 85 11.50 -6.68 -13.74
N GLY A 86 11.36 -5.38 -13.41
CA GLY A 86 10.54 -4.43 -14.15
C GLY A 86 9.05 -4.46 -13.78
N VAL A 87 8.68 -4.98 -12.60
CA VAL A 87 7.29 -5.06 -12.15
C VAL A 87 6.78 -3.67 -11.75
N ASP A 88 5.53 -3.35 -12.10
CA ASP A 88 4.87 -2.15 -11.59
C ASP A 88 4.42 -2.36 -10.14
N ILE A 89 5.19 -1.81 -9.20
CA ILE A 89 4.87 -1.87 -7.77
C ILE A 89 3.98 -0.68 -7.38
N ARG A 90 2.91 -0.98 -6.65
CA ARG A 90 1.97 -0.04 -6.03
C ARG A 90 1.90 -0.28 -4.51
N LEU A 91 1.26 0.64 -3.79
CA LEU A 91 1.08 0.57 -2.33
C LEU A 91 -0.42 0.55 -2.02
N GLY A 92 -0.83 -0.27 -1.05
CA GLY A 92 -2.20 -0.34 -0.59
C GLY A 92 -2.28 -0.62 0.91
N THR A 93 -3.33 -0.16 1.56
CA THR A 93 -3.54 -0.40 3.00
C THR A 93 -4.12 -1.76 3.30
N ASP A 94 -4.72 -2.41 2.29
CA ASP A 94 -5.72 -3.46 2.48
C ASP A 94 -6.94 -2.95 3.28
N GLY A 95 -7.83 -3.83 3.71
CA GLY A 95 -9.03 -3.51 4.47
C GLY A 95 -8.78 -3.10 5.93
N ALA A 96 -9.73 -2.35 6.48
CA ALA A 96 -9.68 -1.90 7.87
C ALA A 96 -9.68 -3.05 8.91
N ALA A 97 -10.09 -4.27 8.55
CA ALA A 97 -10.01 -5.42 9.46
C ALA A 97 -8.58 -5.96 9.64
N SER A 98 -7.72 -5.80 8.64
CA SER A 98 -6.34 -6.33 8.60
C SER A 98 -5.27 -5.23 8.69
N ASN A 99 -5.64 -3.95 8.61
CA ASN A 99 -4.77 -2.80 8.91
C ASN A 99 -5.16 -2.11 10.21
N ASN A 100 -6.46 -1.82 10.31
CA ASN A 100 -7.18 -0.98 11.27
C ASN A 100 -7.16 0.53 10.98
N SER A 101 -6.55 0.96 9.88
CA SER A 101 -6.69 2.31 9.34
C SER A 101 -6.64 2.29 7.81
N LEU A 102 -6.99 3.42 7.17
CA LEU A 102 -6.80 3.64 5.73
C LEU A 102 -5.78 4.77 5.50
N ASP A 103 -4.75 4.85 6.35
CA ASP A 103 -3.71 5.89 6.30
C ASP A 103 -2.56 5.48 5.37
N MET A 104 -2.62 5.92 4.10
CA MET A 104 -1.59 5.70 3.09
C MET A 104 -0.19 6.20 3.49
N ARG A 105 -0.09 7.21 4.35
CA ARG A 105 1.20 7.73 4.83
C ARG A 105 1.78 6.81 5.90
N SER A 106 0.96 6.29 6.80
CA SER A 106 1.39 5.22 7.72
C SER A 106 1.82 3.97 6.94
N GLU A 107 1.08 3.62 5.89
CA GLU A 107 1.44 2.50 5.00
C GLU A 107 2.78 2.74 4.28
N SER A 108 3.04 3.97 3.86
CA SER A 108 4.31 4.38 3.23
C SER A 108 5.49 4.20 4.19
N LYS A 109 5.31 4.59 5.46
CA LYS A 109 6.30 4.36 6.51
C LYS A 109 6.54 2.86 6.71
N ALA A 110 5.48 2.06 6.79
CA ALA A 110 5.57 0.61 6.95
C ALA A 110 6.32 -0.04 5.78
N ALA A 111 6.00 0.35 4.53
CA ALA A 111 6.69 -0.11 3.32
C ALA A 111 8.20 0.18 3.38
N SER A 112 8.57 1.42 3.67
CA SER A 112 9.98 1.82 3.75
C SER A 112 10.72 1.02 4.83
N LEU A 113 10.14 0.89 6.03
CA LEU A 113 10.81 0.22 7.15
C LEU A 113 10.94 -1.29 6.94
N VAL A 114 9.89 -1.97 6.45
CA VAL A 114 9.94 -3.43 6.27
C VAL A 114 10.95 -3.82 5.21
N GLN A 115 11.03 -3.09 4.08
CA GLN A 115 12.02 -3.38 3.03
C GLN A 115 13.45 -3.16 3.51
N ARG A 116 13.70 -2.10 4.29
CA ARG A 116 15.04 -1.86 4.88
C ARG A 116 15.43 -2.95 5.85
N HIS A 117 14.48 -3.38 6.68
CA HIS A 117 14.72 -4.42 7.68
C HIS A 117 14.98 -5.78 7.02
N ASP A 118 14.11 -6.19 6.09
CA ASP A 118 14.20 -7.48 5.39
C ASP A 118 15.50 -7.62 4.59
N HIS A 119 15.96 -6.53 3.97
CA HIS A 119 17.15 -6.52 3.12
C HIS A 119 18.44 -6.05 3.80
N TRP A 120 18.41 -5.71 5.09
CA TRP A 120 19.58 -5.25 5.85
C TRP A 120 20.28 -4.03 5.19
N ASP A 121 19.51 -3.19 4.50
CA ASP A 121 19.99 -1.99 3.81
C ASP A 121 19.13 -0.78 4.13
N ALA A 122 19.70 0.17 4.87
CA ALA A 122 19.05 1.41 5.27
C ALA A 122 18.84 2.43 4.13
N ARG A 123 19.20 2.11 2.88
CA ARG A 123 19.04 3.01 1.73
C ARG A 123 17.83 2.67 0.86
N ILE A 124 17.29 1.46 0.98
CA ILE A 124 16.12 1.03 0.20
C ILE A 124 14.89 1.85 0.58
N LEU A 125 14.08 2.20 -0.43
CA LEU A 125 12.87 3.01 -0.26
C LEU A 125 13.20 4.24 0.58
N ASP A 126 14.03 5.11 0.03
CA ASP A 126 14.27 6.43 0.61
C ASP A 126 12.98 7.27 0.64
N PRO A 127 12.95 8.45 1.29
CA PRO A 127 11.75 9.27 1.35
C PRO A 127 11.17 9.62 -0.04
N ILE A 128 12.02 9.82 -1.05
CA ILE A 128 11.59 10.19 -2.40
C ILE A 128 10.97 8.98 -3.10
N GLU A 129 11.64 7.83 -3.06
CA GLU A 129 11.13 6.58 -3.65
C GLU A 129 9.84 6.13 -2.96
N THR A 130 9.80 6.18 -1.63
CA THR A 130 8.62 5.86 -0.81
C THR A 130 7.44 6.74 -1.20
N TRP A 131 7.66 8.06 -1.34
CA TRP A 131 6.60 8.98 -1.72
C TRP A 131 6.10 8.72 -3.13
N LYS A 132 7.01 8.53 -4.09
CA LYS A 132 6.67 8.18 -5.48
C LYS A 132 5.84 6.90 -5.56
N LEU A 133 6.16 5.90 -4.73
CA LEU A 133 5.38 4.67 -4.64
C LEU A 133 3.96 4.94 -4.13
N ALA A 134 3.83 5.75 -3.08
CA ALA A 134 2.55 6.09 -2.46
C ALA A 134 1.64 6.95 -3.36
N THR A 135 2.22 7.78 -4.23
CA THR A 135 1.47 8.70 -5.11
C THR A 135 1.45 8.26 -6.56
N LYS A 136 1.90 7.03 -6.88
CA LYS A 136 2.10 6.59 -8.27
C LYS A 136 0.81 6.64 -9.07
N GLY A 137 0.78 7.47 -10.12
CA GLY A 137 -0.37 7.65 -11.01
C GLY A 137 -1.46 8.58 -10.47
N SER A 138 -1.34 9.11 -9.24
CA SER A 138 -2.27 10.13 -8.75
C SER A 138 -1.98 11.48 -9.41
N THR A 139 -3.06 12.23 -9.63
CA THR A 139 -3.01 13.64 -10.09
C THR A 139 -3.60 14.59 -9.04
N ASP A 140 -3.90 14.06 -7.85
CA ASP A 140 -4.51 14.77 -6.75
C ASP A 140 -3.48 15.61 -6.01
N TRP A 141 -3.96 16.64 -5.30
CA TRP A 141 -3.11 17.55 -4.55
C TRP A 141 -3.42 17.47 -3.07
N ILE A 142 -2.37 17.42 -2.25
CA ILE A 142 -2.46 17.38 -0.80
C ILE A 142 -1.48 18.37 -0.21
N THR A 143 -1.89 19.11 0.82
CA THR A 143 -1.03 20.05 1.56
C THR A 143 -0.92 19.63 3.03
N TRP A 144 0.23 19.91 3.63
CA TRP A 144 0.50 19.63 5.04
C TRP A 144 0.73 20.92 5.83
N ASN A 145 0.32 20.90 7.10
CA ASN A 145 0.62 21.95 8.05
C ASN A 145 2.12 21.96 8.37
N LEU A 146 2.85 22.93 7.84
CA LEU A 146 4.29 23.07 8.10
C LEU A 146 4.61 23.67 9.46
N ASP A 147 3.63 24.20 10.20
CA ASP A 147 3.81 24.71 11.57
C ASP A 147 3.67 23.63 12.64
N ASP A 148 3.24 22.44 12.24
CA ASP A 148 3.24 21.26 13.09
C ASP A 148 4.65 20.95 13.62
N ILE A 149 4.75 20.68 14.93
CA ILE A 149 6.01 20.32 15.58
C ILE A 149 6.67 19.08 14.93
N ARG A 150 5.87 18.18 14.36
CA ARG A 150 6.35 16.99 13.62
C ARG A 150 7.10 17.35 12.34
N MET A 151 6.90 18.55 11.80
CA MET A 151 7.64 19.08 10.65
C MET A 151 8.97 19.75 11.03
N ARG A 152 9.36 19.71 12.32
CA ARG A 152 10.61 20.29 12.80
C ARG A 152 11.60 19.19 13.21
N PRO A 153 12.90 19.33 12.87
CA PRO A 153 13.50 20.40 12.06
C PRO A 153 13.21 20.24 10.55
N ILE A 154 13.07 21.35 9.83
CA ILE A 154 12.90 21.35 8.35
C ILE A 154 14.18 20.94 7.60
N GLY A 155 15.33 21.04 8.27
CA GLY A 155 16.65 20.75 7.70
C GLY A 155 17.14 21.84 6.75
N ARG A 156 18.44 21.78 6.42
CA ARG A 156 19.05 22.64 5.40
C ARG A 156 18.32 22.41 4.06
N ASP A 157 17.98 23.49 3.37
CA ASP A 157 17.29 23.47 2.07
C ASP A 157 16.00 22.63 2.09
N ASN A 158 15.28 22.64 3.21
CA ASN A 158 14.01 21.92 3.42
C ASN A 158 14.09 20.39 3.25
N ARG A 159 15.30 19.82 3.28
CA ARG A 159 15.54 18.40 2.97
C ARG A 159 14.85 17.39 3.88
N ARG A 160 14.30 17.81 5.02
CA ARG A 160 13.62 16.92 5.97
C ARG A 160 12.10 16.92 5.85
N ILE A 161 11.48 17.82 5.08
CA ILE A 161 10.01 17.92 5.01
C ILE A 161 9.37 16.58 4.60
N LEU A 162 9.89 15.95 3.54
CA LEU A 162 9.35 14.67 3.07
C LEU A 162 9.57 13.53 4.07
N ALA A 163 10.76 13.47 4.66
CA ALA A 163 11.08 12.49 5.69
C ALA A 163 10.18 12.68 6.94
N ASN A 164 9.95 13.91 7.37
CA ASN A 164 9.07 14.23 8.49
C ASN A 164 7.62 13.80 8.16
N THR A 165 7.15 14.10 6.95
CA THR A 165 5.82 13.69 6.47
C THR A 165 5.65 12.18 6.55
N ILE A 166 6.60 11.40 6.03
CA ILE A 166 6.51 9.94 6.03
C ILE A 166 6.66 9.37 7.46
N TYR A 167 7.74 9.73 8.16
CA TYR A 167 8.14 9.03 9.40
C TYR A 167 7.52 9.59 10.67
N SER A 168 7.19 10.89 10.69
CA SER A 168 6.62 11.60 11.85
C SER A 168 5.15 11.92 11.69
N GLY A 169 4.65 11.99 10.45
CA GLY A 169 3.28 12.42 10.18
C GLY A 169 3.14 13.94 10.10
N GLY A 170 1.89 14.39 10.13
CA GLY A 170 1.55 15.81 10.10
C GLY A 170 0.10 16.01 9.73
N ASP A 171 -0.45 17.17 10.07
CA ASP A 171 -1.83 17.48 9.75
C ASP A 171 -1.99 17.78 8.26
N VAL A 172 -2.91 17.06 7.62
CA VAL A 172 -3.34 17.34 6.25
C VAL A 172 -4.32 18.51 6.28
N LEU A 173 -3.99 19.58 5.56
CA LEU A 173 -4.80 20.79 5.51
C LEU A 173 -5.78 20.75 4.34
N ASP A 174 -5.28 20.56 3.13
CA ASP A 174 -6.08 20.60 1.91
C ASP A 174 -5.93 19.32 1.11
N VAL A 175 -7.03 18.89 0.47
CA VAL A 175 -7.05 17.78 -0.48
C VAL A 175 -7.90 18.19 -1.67
N PHE A 176 -7.33 18.07 -2.87
CA PHE A 176 -8.02 18.33 -4.13
C PHE A 176 -8.03 17.09 -5.00
N VAL A 177 -9.18 16.74 -5.54
CA VAL A 177 -9.40 15.59 -6.44
C VAL A 177 -10.04 16.11 -7.71
N GLY A 178 -9.40 15.89 -8.87
CA GLY A 178 -9.91 16.39 -10.15
C GLY A 178 -10.07 17.92 -10.23
N GLY A 179 -9.31 18.67 -9.42
CA GLY A 179 -9.41 20.12 -9.30
C GLY A 179 -10.41 20.62 -8.24
N GLU A 180 -11.21 19.73 -7.66
CA GLU A 180 -12.21 20.08 -6.65
C GLU A 180 -11.64 19.91 -5.23
N ALA A 181 -11.83 20.92 -4.38
CA ALA A 181 -11.41 20.83 -2.98
C ALA A 181 -12.38 19.95 -2.19
N ILE A 182 -11.91 18.80 -1.71
CA ILE A 182 -12.69 17.91 -0.82
C ILE A 182 -12.37 18.12 0.66
N ARG A 183 -11.21 18.71 0.95
CA ARG A 183 -10.79 19.15 2.28
C ARG A 183 -10.08 20.49 2.13
N ARG A 184 -10.36 21.44 3.02
CA ARG A 184 -9.71 22.76 3.01
C ARG A 184 -9.48 23.30 4.43
N ASN A 185 -8.30 23.84 4.69
CA ASN A 185 -7.90 24.37 6.00
C ASN A 185 -8.17 23.39 7.15
N GLY A 186 -7.93 22.10 6.94
CA GLY A 186 -8.13 21.05 7.94
C GLY A 186 -9.59 20.65 8.16
N LYS A 187 -10.53 21.06 7.30
CA LYS A 187 -11.95 20.69 7.37
C LYS A 187 -12.38 19.94 6.11
N THR A 188 -13.02 18.79 6.31
CA THR A 188 -13.62 18.00 5.22
C THR A 188 -14.89 18.70 4.73
N LEU A 189 -15.05 18.80 3.40
CA LEU A 189 -16.14 19.56 2.75
C LEU A 189 -17.24 18.67 2.17
N THR A 190 -16.92 17.40 1.89
CA THR A 190 -17.78 16.49 1.13
C THR A 190 -18.58 15.53 1.99
N ILE A 191 -18.25 15.39 3.27
CA ILE A 191 -18.88 14.46 4.21
C ILE A 191 -19.08 15.16 5.55
N ASP A 192 -20.23 14.94 6.18
CA ASP A 192 -20.44 15.25 7.59
C ASP A 192 -19.75 14.17 8.43
N GLU A 193 -18.57 14.49 8.95
CA GLU A 193 -17.75 13.56 9.73
C GLU A 193 -18.46 13.09 11.00
N SER A 194 -19.25 13.95 11.66
CA SER A 194 -19.96 13.57 12.89
C SER A 194 -21.06 12.57 12.60
N LYS A 195 -21.81 12.79 11.51
CA LYS A 195 -22.81 11.82 11.04
C LYS A 195 -22.15 10.51 10.62
N ALA A 196 -21.08 10.55 9.83
CA ALA A 196 -20.38 9.36 9.36
C ALA A 196 -19.83 8.51 10.53
N CYS A 197 -19.27 9.14 11.56
CA CYS A 197 -18.87 8.44 12.78
C CYS A 197 -20.05 7.73 13.45
N LYS A 198 -21.20 8.42 13.58
CA LYS A 198 -22.39 7.80 14.15
C LYS A 198 -22.90 6.62 13.31
N ASP A 199 -22.96 6.79 11.99
CA ASP A 199 -23.43 5.74 11.08
C ASP A 199 -22.55 4.47 11.18
N ILE A 200 -21.23 4.63 11.40
CA ILE A 200 -20.31 3.51 11.65
C ILE A 200 -20.58 2.82 12.99
N GLU A 201 -20.81 3.57 14.07
CA GLU A 201 -21.14 3.01 15.39
C GLU A 201 -22.48 2.26 15.35
N ASP A 202 -23.49 2.84 14.71
CA ASP A 202 -24.81 2.21 14.56
C ASP A 202 -24.69 0.89 13.75
N ALA A 203 -23.90 0.88 12.67
CA ALA A 203 -23.64 -0.33 11.89
C ALA A 203 -22.88 -1.41 12.67
N ALA A 204 -21.95 -1.01 13.55
CA ALA A 204 -21.24 -1.95 14.41
C ALA A 204 -22.19 -2.58 15.46
N ILE A 205 -23.05 -1.78 16.09
CA ILE A 205 -24.06 -2.27 17.04
C ILE A 205 -24.99 -3.28 16.36
N ASP A 206 -25.47 -2.97 15.16
CA ASP A 206 -26.35 -3.86 14.38
C ASP A 206 -25.65 -5.19 14.07
N TYR A 207 -24.42 -5.15 13.55
CA TYR A 207 -23.63 -6.35 13.23
C TYR A 207 -23.43 -7.26 14.44
N TYR A 208 -23.15 -6.69 15.62
CA TYR A 208 -22.96 -7.46 16.84
C TYR A 208 -24.27 -7.84 17.54
N SER A 209 -25.43 -7.37 17.08
CA SER A 209 -26.72 -7.76 17.67
C SER A 209 -27.11 -9.21 17.34
N GLU A 210 -26.53 -9.77 16.28
CA GLU A 210 -26.78 -11.14 15.80
C GLU A 210 -25.77 -12.19 16.33
N ILE A 211 -24.77 -11.76 17.12
CA ILE A 211 -23.70 -12.61 17.67
C ILE A 211 -23.85 -12.73 19.19
#